data_AF-A0AA42CPI6-F1
#
_entry.id   AF-A0AA42CPI6-F1
#
_cell.length_a   1.000
_cell.length_b   1.000
_cell.length_c   1.000
_cell.angle_alpha   90.00
_cell.angle_beta   90.00
_cell.angle_gamma   90.00
#
_symmetry.space_group_name_H-M   'P 1'
#
loop_
_entity.id
_entity.type
_entity.pdbx_description
1 polymer ?
#
loop_
_entity_poly.entity_id
_entity_poly.type
_entity_poly.pdbx_seq_one_letter_code
_entity_poly.pdbx_strand_id
1 'polypeptide(L)'
;MTEGERPTVDAKLAELVGQLADDAREVASAEIGLIKARVTTGVTRVRDAAILFAIAGVLALAALIALLVGLIATLSVYVGPALATAIVCGTVLVIAAILGFLGKGKLASRTPKP
;
A
#
# COMPACT_ATOMS: atom_id res chain seq x y z
N MET A 1 -61.58 -15.41 -38.34
CA MET A 1 -60.98 -15.51 -37.00
C MET A 1 -59.72 -16.35 -37.17
N THR A 2 -58.55 -15.71 -37.22
CA THR A 2 -57.26 -16.40 -37.41
C THR A 2 -56.85 -17.03 -36.09
N GLU A 3 -56.80 -18.36 -36.05
CA GLU A 3 -56.33 -19.14 -34.90
C GLU A 3 -54.89 -18.75 -34.57
N GLY A 4 -54.68 -18.29 -33.34
CA GLY A 4 -53.38 -17.85 -32.85
C GLY A 4 -52.41 -19.02 -32.74
N GLU A 5 -51.31 -18.92 -33.47
CA GLU A 5 -50.13 -19.77 -33.41
C GLU A 5 -49.71 -19.99 -31.94
N ARG A 6 -49.97 -21.17 -31.38
CA ARG A 6 -49.48 -21.50 -30.02
C ARG A 6 -47.96 -21.65 -30.12
N PRO A 7 -47.17 -20.87 -29.37
CA PRO A 7 -45.71 -21.03 -29.39
C PRO A 7 -45.39 -22.48 -29.03
N THR A 8 -44.62 -23.16 -29.87
CA THR A 8 -44.18 -24.53 -29.61
C THR A 8 -43.37 -24.56 -28.32
N VAL A 9 -43.48 -25.63 -27.54
CA VAL A 9 -42.79 -25.77 -26.23
C VAL A 9 -41.28 -25.55 -26.39
N ASP A 10 -40.72 -26.01 -27.51
CA ASP A 10 -39.31 -25.81 -27.87
C ASP A 10 -38.93 -24.34 -28.02
N ALA A 11 -39.82 -23.50 -28.57
CA ALA A 11 -39.57 -22.06 -28.71
C ALA A 11 -39.51 -21.38 -27.34
N LYS A 12 -40.38 -21.76 -26.39
CA LYS A 12 -40.35 -21.23 -25.02
C LYS A 12 -39.13 -21.70 -24.24
N LEU A 13 -38.70 -22.94 -24.47
CA LEU A 13 -37.49 -23.48 -23.84
C LEU A 13 -36.23 -22.77 -24.37
N ALA A 14 -36.16 -22.53 -25.68
CA ALA A 14 -35.10 -21.76 -26.31
C ALA A 14 -35.04 -20.32 -25.75
N GLU A 15 -36.20 -19.70 -25.52
CA GLU A 15 -36.28 -18.36 -24.94
C GLU A 15 -35.80 -18.31 -23.48
N LEU A 16 -36.16 -19.28 -22.64
CA LEU A 16 -35.66 -19.38 -21.26
C LEU A 16 -34.15 -19.63 -21.19
N VAL A 17 -33.62 -20.46 -22.09
CA VAL A 17 -32.17 -20.70 -22.20
C VAL A 17 -31.45 -19.43 -22.66
N GLY A 18 -32.04 -18.68 -23.59
CA GLY A 18 -31.54 -17.38 -24.03
C GLY A 18 -31.49 -16.37 -22.88
N GLN A 19 -32.59 -16.24 -22.14
CA GLN A 19 -32.67 -15.36 -20.96
C GLN A 19 -31.65 -15.76 -19.89
N LEU A 20 -31.49 -17.05 -19.59
CA LEU A 20 -30.50 -17.50 -18.61
C LEU A 20 -29.05 -17.26 -19.07
N ALA A 21 -28.78 -17.37 -20.38
CA ALA A 21 -27.48 -17.05 -20.95
C ALA A 21 -27.17 -15.55 -20.87
N ASP A 22 -28.17 -14.70 -21.11
CA ASP A 22 -28.07 -13.26 -20.97
C ASP A 22 -27.88 -12.85 -19.49
N ASP A 23 -28.65 -13.42 -18.57
CA ASP A 23 -28.51 -13.21 -17.13
C ASP A 23 -27.12 -13.62 -16.63
N ALA A 24 -26.62 -14.78 -17.06
CA ALA A 24 -25.28 -15.24 -16.71
C ALA A 24 -24.19 -14.29 -17.22
N ARG A 25 -24.38 -13.71 -18.41
CA ARG A 25 -23.46 -12.72 -18.98
C ARG A 25 -23.51 -11.39 -18.24
N GLU A 26 -24.68 -10.97 -17.80
CA GLU A 26 -24.86 -9.76 -16.98
C GLU A 26 -24.19 -9.90 -15.61
N VAL A 27 -24.39 -11.04 -14.94
CA VAL A 27 -23.73 -11.36 -13.66
C VAL A 27 -22.21 -11.38 -13.82
N ALA A 28 -21.69 -12.05 -14.86
CA ALA A 28 -20.26 -12.08 -15.12
C ALA A 28 -19.67 -10.67 -15.34
N SER A 29 -20.40 -9.81 -16.06
CA SER A 29 -20.01 -8.42 -16.30
C SER A 29 -20.00 -7.59 -15.01
N ALA A 30 -20.96 -7.83 -14.12
CA ALA A 30 -21.07 -7.18 -12.82
C ALA A 30 -19.91 -7.59 -11.88
N GLU A 31 -19.56 -8.87 -11.82
CA GLU A 31 -18.43 -9.35 -11.02
C GLU A 31 -17.10 -8.77 -11.49
N ILE A 32 -16.87 -8.69 -12.80
CA ILE A 32 -15.69 -8.02 -13.37
C ILE A 32 -15.66 -6.56 -12.94
N GLY A 33 -16.80 -5.87 -12.98
CA GLY A 33 -16.93 -4.49 -12.50
C GLY A 33 -16.59 -4.35 -11.02
N LEU A 34 -17.08 -5.27 -10.18
CA LEU A 34 -16.88 -5.27 -8.73
C LEU A 34 -15.41 -5.53 -8.37
N ILE A 35 -14.78 -6.52 -9.03
CA ILE A 35 -13.34 -6.82 -8.88
C ILE A 35 -12.52 -5.61 -9.31
N LYS A 36 -12.83 -5.01 -10.46
CA LYS A 36 -12.14 -3.81 -10.96
C LYS A 36 -12.26 -2.65 -9.97
N ALA A 37 -13.45 -2.37 -9.45
CA ALA A 37 -13.67 -1.34 -8.45
C ALA A 37 -12.86 -1.60 -7.17
N ARG A 38 -12.90 -2.84 -6.64
CA ARG A 38 -12.14 -3.23 -5.45
C ARG A 38 -10.64 -3.08 -5.64
N VAL A 39 -10.12 -3.49 -6.81
CA VAL A 39 -8.71 -3.32 -7.16
C VAL A 39 -8.35 -1.84 -7.27
N THR A 40 -9.14 -1.04 -8.00
CA THR A 40 -8.88 0.39 -8.17
C THR A 40 -8.91 1.14 -6.83
N THR A 41 -9.94 0.92 -5.99
CA THR A 41 -10.03 1.55 -4.66
C THR A 41 -8.90 1.10 -3.74
N GLY A 42 -8.49 -0.17 -3.81
CA GLY A 42 -7.35 -0.68 -3.05
C GLY A 42 -6.04 0.00 -3.47
N VAL A 43 -5.80 0.09 -4.79
CA VAL A 43 -4.59 0.69 -5.37
C VAL A 43 -4.50 2.19 -5.07
N THR A 44 -5.60 2.94 -5.21
CA THR A 44 -5.59 4.38 -4.92
C THR A 44 -5.30 4.65 -3.45
N ARG A 45 -5.89 3.89 -2.53
CA ARG A 45 -5.63 4.05 -1.10
C ARG A 45 -4.17 3.75 -0.74
N VAL A 46 -3.59 2.69 -1.30
CA VAL A 46 -2.18 2.35 -1.07
C VAL A 46 -1.26 3.40 -1.68
N ARG A 47 -1.57 3.89 -2.89
CA ARG A 47 -0.80 4.94 -3.56
C ARG A 47 -0.80 6.24 -2.75
N ASP A 48 -1.97 6.70 -2.33
CA ASP A 48 -2.08 7.98 -1.62
C ASP A 48 -1.38 7.88 -0.25
N ALA A 49 -1.52 6.76 0.45
CA ALA A 49 -0.74 6.48 1.66
C ALA A 49 0.77 6.45 1.38
N ALA A 50 1.21 5.80 0.31
CA ALA A 50 2.63 5.73 -0.06
C ALA A 50 3.22 7.12 -0.37
N ILE A 51 2.49 7.99 -1.06
CA ILE A 51 2.91 9.37 -1.33
C ILE A 51 3.05 10.15 -0.02
N LEU A 52 2.05 10.07 0.86
CA LEU A 52 2.10 10.75 2.16
C LEU A 52 3.25 10.24 3.02
N PHE A 53 3.48 8.92 3.06
CA PHE A 53 4.62 8.33 3.76
C PHE A 53 5.96 8.74 3.16
N ALA A 54 6.06 8.85 1.83
CA ALA A 54 7.26 9.34 1.17
C ALA A 54 7.57 10.80 1.56
N ILE A 55 6.56 11.68 1.50
CA ILE A 55 6.70 13.09 1.91
C ILE A 55 7.08 13.18 3.39
N ALA A 56 6.37 12.44 4.26
CA ALA A 56 6.66 12.41 5.69
C ALA A 56 8.09 11.90 5.97
N GLY A 57 8.55 10.88 5.25
CA GLY A 57 9.92 10.35 5.36
C GLY A 57 10.98 11.39 4.97
N VAL A 58 10.75 12.11 3.87
CA VAL A 58 11.66 13.21 3.44
C VAL A 58 11.69 14.34 4.46
N LEU A 59 10.52 14.76 4.97
CA LEU A 59 10.44 15.81 5.99
C LEU A 59 11.09 15.37 7.31
N ALA A 60 10.88 14.13 7.74
CA ALA A 60 11.53 13.58 8.92
C ALA A 60 13.05 13.54 8.77
N LEU A 61 13.56 13.16 7.59
CA LEU A 61 14.99 13.18 7.29
C LEU A 61 15.56 14.62 7.32
N ALA A 62 14.86 15.57 6.69
CA ALA A 62 15.27 16.97 6.69
C ALA A 62 15.30 17.56 8.11
N ALA A 63 14.26 17.29 8.92
CA ALA A 63 14.19 17.70 10.31
C ALA A 63 15.30 17.07 11.16
N LEU A 64 15.60 15.78 10.94
CA LEU A 64 16.70 15.10 11.63
C LEU A 64 18.04 15.77 11.30
N ILE A 65 18.33 16.03 10.02
CA ILE A 65 19.56 16.73 9.61
C ILE A 65 19.65 18.10 10.28
N ALA A 66 18.57 18.89 10.25
CA ALA A 66 18.53 20.20 10.90
C ALA A 66 18.76 20.12 12.42
N LEU A 67 18.18 19.11 13.09
CA LEU A 67 18.38 18.86 14.51
C LEU A 67 19.84 18.51 14.83
N LEU A 68 20.47 17.66 14.02
CA LEU A 68 21.87 17.29 14.18
C LEU A 68 22.79 18.50 13.98
N VAL A 69 22.53 19.32 12.95
CA VAL A 69 23.28 20.56 12.71
C VAL A 69 23.12 21.52 13.89
N GLY A 70 21.88 21.73 14.38
CA GLY A 70 21.63 22.58 15.54
C GLY A 70 22.30 22.09 16.81
N LEU A 71 22.32 20.78 17.04
CA LEU A 71 22.99 20.17 18.19
C LEU A 71 24.51 20.35 18.10
N ILE A 72 25.09 20.10 16.93
CA ILE A 72 26.53 20.32 16.69
C ILE A 72 26.86 21.80 16.88
N ALA A 73 26.07 22.73 16.34
CA ALA A 73 26.30 24.16 16.47
C ALA A 73 26.25 24.61 17.95
N THR A 74 25.27 24.11 18.70
CA THR A 74 25.12 24.42 20.14
C THR A 74 26.29 23.86 20.94
N LEU A 75 26.69 22.61 20.68
CA LEU A 75 27.76 21.94 21.41
C LEU A 75 29.16 22.47 21.03
N SER A 76 29.33 22.95 19.81
CA SER A 76 30.60 23.50 19.30
C SER A 76 31.09 24.68 20.13
N VAL A 77 30.19 25.45 20.77
CA VAL A 77 30.55 26.57 21.65
C VAL A 77 31.35 26.11 22.87
N TYR A 78 31.16 24.86 23.32
CA TYR A 78 31.77 24.34 24.54
C TYR A 78 33.03 23.50 24.29
N VAL A 79 33.02 22.66 23.25
CA VAL A 79 34.09 21.66 23.00
C VAL A 79 34.80 21.86 21.67
N GLY A 80 34.42 22.88 20.91
CA GLY A 80 34.90 23.13 19.56
C GLY A 80 34.22 22.27 18.48
N PRO A 81 34.35 22.66 17.20
CA PRO A 81 33.55 22.07 16.12
C PRO A 81 33.87 20.60 15.85
N ALA A 82 35.15 20.23 15.86
CA ALA A 82 35.58 18.88 15.52
C ALA A 82 35.18 17.84 16.57
N LEU A 83 35.24 18.19 17.87
CA LEU A 83 34.80 17.28 18.92
C LEU A 83 33.28 17.21 19.01
N ALA A 84 32.57 18.31 18.80
CA ALA A 84 31.11 18.33 18.77
C ALA A 84 30.56 17.41 17.67
N THR A 85 31.11 17.47 16.45
CA THR A 85 30.70 16.58 15.35
C THR A 85 30.99 15.12 15.67
N ALA A 86 32.17 14.80 16.20
CA ALA A 86 32.54 13.44 16.58
C ALA A 86 31.60 12.85 17.64
N ILE A 87 31.28 13.62 18.69
CA ILE A 87 30.37 13.19 19.76
C ILE A 87 28.97 12.95 19.21
N VAL A 88 28.40 13.90 18.48
CA VAL A 88 27.03 13.80 17.97
C VAL A 88 26.90 12.64 16.97
N CYS A 89 27.80 12.57 15.97
CA CYS A 89 27.79 11.49 14.99
C CYS A 89 28.02 10.13 15.64
N GLY A 90 28.99 10.02 16.56
CA GLY A 90 29.25 8.79 17.30
C GLY A 90 28.03 8.31 18.07
N THR A 91 27.36 9.22 18.79
CA THR A 91 26.15 8.88 19.56
C THR A 91 25.02 8.39 18.66
N VAL A 92 24.77 9.08 17.54
CA VAL A 92 23.72 8.70 16.57
C VAL A 92 24.03 7.35 15.91
N LEU A 93 25.29 7.08 15.58
CA LEU A 93 25.72 5.81 14.99
C LEU A 93 25.54 4.64 15.97
N VAL A 94 25.82 4.84 17.26
CA VAL A 94 25.57 3.82 18.29
C VAL A 94 24.08 3.50 18.37
N ILE A 95 23.22 4.52 18.40
CA ILE A 95 21.76 4.33 18.40
C ILE A 95 21.31 3.59 17.13
N ALA A 96 21.81 4.00 15.95
CA ALA A 96 21.48 3.38 14.68
C ALA A 96 21.92 1.90 14.63
N ALA A 97 23.09 1.57 15.17
CA ALA A 97 23.57 0.20 15.26
C ALA A 97 22.64 -0.66 16.14
N ILE A 98 22.28 -0.18 17.33
CA ILE A 98 21.35 -0.89 18.24
C ILE A 98 20.01 -1.15 17.55
N LEU A 99 19.41 -0.12 16.96
CA LEU A 99 18.14 -0.25 16.24
C LEU A 99 18.25 -1.19 15.04
N GLY A 100 19.36 -1.15 14.30
CA GLY A 100 19.63 -2.04 13.18
C GLY A 100 19.72 -3.51 13.60
N PHE A 101 20.39 -3.81 14.71
CA PHE A 101 20.47 -5.17 15.26
C PHE A 101 19.10 -5.67 15.76
N LEU A 102 18.35 -4.84 16.49
CA LEU A 102 16.99 -5.17 16.92
C LEU A 102 16.05 -5.40 15.72
N GLY A 103 16.20 -4.60 14.66
CA GLY A 103 15.45 -4.74 13.42
C GLY A 103 15.75 -6.05 12.69
N LYS A 104 17.03 -6.41 12.55
CA LYS A 104 17.45 -7.70 11.96
C LYS A 104 16.82 -8.89 12.68
N GLY A 105 16.73 -8.87 14.01
CA GLY A 105 16.10 -9.93 14.80
C GLY A 105 14.63 -10.15 14.44
N LYS A 106 13.87 -9.09 14.13
CA LYS A 106 12.45 -9.16 13.76
C LYS A 106 12.21 -9.64 12.32
N LEU A 107 13.18 -9.46 11.43
CA LEU A 107 13.12 -9.97 10.06
C LEU A 107 13.51 -11.46 9.99
N ALA A 108 14.43 -11.91 10.85
CA ALA A 108 14.86 -13.30 10.92
C ALA A 108 13.79 -14.27 11.43
N SER A 109 12.80 -13.79 12.20
CA SER A 109 11.72 -14.62 12.77
C SER A 109 10.54 -14.88 11.84
N ARG A 110 10.57 -14.39 10.59
CA ARG A 110 9.57 -14.73 9.56
C ARG A 110 10.14 -15.73 8.58
N THR A 111 10.33 -16.98 9.02
CA THR A 111 10.41 -18.11 8.09
C THR A 111 8.97 -18.53 7.78
N PRO A 112 8.48 -18.38 6.53
CA PRO A 112 7.22 -18.98 6.14
C PRO A 112 7.35 -20.50 6.28
N LYS A 113 6.43 -21.12 7.03
CA LYS A 113 6.33 -22.58 7.09
C LYS A 113 5.83 -23.07 5.70
N PRO A 114 6.47 -24.08 5.09
CA PRO A 114 5.99 -24.67 3.85
C PRO A 114 4.61 -25.31 4.03
#